data_AF-A0A2G6FAE8-F1
#
_entry.id   AF-A0A2G6FAE8-F1
#
_cell.length_a   1.000
_cell.length_b   1.000
_cell.length_c   1.000
_cell.angle_alpha   90.00
_cell.angle_beta   90.00
_cell.angle_gamma   90.00
#
_symmetry.space_group_name_H-M   'P 1'
#
loop_
_entity.id
_entity.type
_entity.pdbx_description
1 polymer ?
#
loop_
_entity_poly.entity_id
_entity_poly.type
_entity_poly.pdbx_seq_one_letter_code
_entity_poly.pdbx_strand_id
1 'polypeptide(L)'
;MKPLVVLISTFIICLIVVKLRTRKVNWQLAGRIAMSVMLLFTAVAHFVFIEGMAQMIPNFFPFKEGLVYLTGILEILFAIGLLIPKTKIITGWILILF
;
A
#
# COMPACT_ATOMS: atom_id res chain seq x y z
N MET A 1 -5.15 -10.57 -8.18
CA MET A 1 -4.58 -9.89 -9.38
C MET A 1 -4.84 -8.39 -9.43
N LYS A 2 -5.94 -7.85 -8.87
CA LYS A 2 -6.24 -6.40 -8.91
C LYS A 2 -5.11 -5.50 -8.34
N PRO A 3 -4.53 -5.76 -7.15
CA PRO A 3 -3.49 -4.88 -6.59
C PRO A 3 -2.23 -4.80 -7.45
N LEU A 4 -1.80 -5.93 -8.04
CA LEU A 4 -0.63 -5.97 -8.92
C LEU A 4 -0.81 -5.08 -10.16
N VAL A 5 -2.02 -5.07 -10.74
CA VAL A 5 -2.34 -4.19 -11.87
C VAL A 5 -2.27 -2.72 -11.44
N VAL A 6 -2.85 -2.37 -10.29
CA VAL A 6 -2.77 -1.01 -9.72
C VAL A 6 -1.32 -0.58 -9.51
N LEU A 7 -0.49 -1.46 -8.95
CA LEU A 7 0.93 -1.21 -8.72
C LEU A 7 1.68 -0.94 -10.04
N ILE A 8 1.60 -1.86 -11.00
CA ILE A 8 2.36 -1.77 -12.26
C ILE A 8 1.90 -0.57 -13.09
N SER A 9 0.58 -0.37 -13.22
CA SER A 9 0.03 0.75 -13.99
C SER A 9 0.43 2.09 -13.36
N THR A 10 0.27 2.24 -12.05
CA THR A 10 0.66 3.46 -11.33
C THR A 10 2.16 3.70 -11.46
N PHE A 11 2.99 2.66 -11.35
CA PHE A 11 4.44 2.78 -11.50
C PHE A 11 4.84 3.31 -12.87
N ILE A 12 4.30 2.73 -13.95
CA ILE A 12 4.60 3.16 -15.32
C ILE A 12 4.16 4.60 -15.55
N ILE A 13 2.93 4.95 -15.14
CA ILE A 13 2.41 6.31 -15.27
C ILE A 13 3.28 7.30 -14.50
N CYS A 14 3.59 7.00 -13.24
CA CYS A 14 4.39 7.89 -12.40
C CYS A 14 5.82 8.04 -12.95
N LEU A 15 6.42 6.97 -13.47
CA LEU A 15 7.73 7.00 -14.09
C LEU A 15 7.76 7.93 -15.31
N ILE A 16 6.74 7.82 -16.18
CA ILE A 16 6.59 8.69 -17.36
C ILE A 16 6.43 10.14 -16.91
N VAL A 17 5.54 10.42 -15.97
CA VAL A 17 5.29 11.77 -15.46
C VAL A 17 6.54 12.39 -14.84
N VAL A 18 7.27 11.64 -14.01
CA VAL A 18 8.52 12.11 -13.39
C VAL A 18 9.60 12.37 -14.45
N LYS A 19 9.73 11.48 -15.44
CA LYS A 19 10.68 11.63 -16.54
C LYS A 19 10.37 12.87 -17.38
N LEU A 20 9.10 13.13 -17.69
CA LEU A 20 8.67 14.29 -18.44
C LEU A 20 8.90 15.60 -17.68
N ARG A 21 8.60 15.62 -16.37
CA ARG A 21 8.72 16.83 -15.54
C ARG A 21 10.16 17.17 -15.17
N THR A 22 10.96 16.19 -14.79
CA THR A 22 12.31 16.41 -14.23
C THR A 22 13.44 16.13 -15.24
N ARG A 23 13.10 15.63 -16.43
CA ARG A 23 14.03 15.10 -17.44
C ARG A 23 14.96 13.98 -16.94
N LYS A 24 14.76 13.50 -15.71
CA LYS A 24 15.52 12.42 -15.08
C LYS A 24 14.56 11.28 -14.71
N VAL A 25 15.09 10.07 -14.70
CA VAL A 25 14.31 8.91 -14.24
C VAL A 25 14.58 8.71 -12.75
N ASN A 26 13.51 8.66 -11.94
CA ASN A 26 13.59 8.39 -10.51
C ASN A 26 12.71 7.19 -10.16
N TRP A 27 13.31 6.00 -10.27
CA TRP A 27 12.66 4.73 -10.01
C TRP A 27 12.19 4.60 -8.56
N GLN A 28 12.96 5.15 -7.61
CA GLN A 28 12.66 5.06 -6.19
C GLN A 28 11.43 5.91 -5.81
N LEU A 29 11.25 7.09 -6.42
CA LEU A 29 10.06 7.89 -6.19
C LEU A 29 8.82 7.24 -6.85
N ALA A 30 8.93 6.83 -8.12
CA ALA A 30 7.84 6.16 -8.82
C ALA A 30 7.40 4.89 -8.10
N GLY A 31 8.35 4.07 -7.62
CA GLY A 31 8.07 2.86 -6.85
C GLY A 31 7.34 3.14 -5.53
N ARG A 32 7.79 4.14 -4.76
CA ARG A 32 7.13 4.52 -3.50
C ARG A 32 5.71 5.04 -3.73
N ILE A 33 5.49 5.85 -4.77
CA ILE A 33 4.15 6.33 -5.12
C ILE A 33 3.26 5.16 -5.53
N ALA A 34 3.74 4.28 -6.41
CA ALA A 34 2.98 3.11 -6.86
C ALA A 34 2.60 2.19 -5.69
N MET A 35 3.55 1.92 -4.78
CA MET A 35 3.29 1.13 -3.58
C MET A 35 2.28 1.82 -2.66
N SER A 36 2.37 3.13 -2.48
CA SER A 36 1.43 3.90 -1.65
C SER A 36 0.01 3.85 -2.23
N VAL A 37 -0.14 4.01 -3.54
CA VAL A 37 -1.46 3.91 -4.22
C VAL A 37 -2.03 2.50 -4.12
N MET A 38 -1.20 1.47 -4.29
CA MET A 38 -1.63 0.09 -4.13
C MET A 38 -2.11 -0.19 -2.70
N LEU A 39 -1.37 0.27 -1.67
CA LEU A 39 -1.75 0.11 -0.27
C LEU A 39 -3.05 0.84 0.08
N LEU A 40 -3.26 2.05 -0.45
CA LEU A 40 -4.53 2.75 -0.25
C LEU A 40 -5.69 2.01 -0.95
N PHE A 41 -5.44 1.42 -2.12
CA PHE A 41 -6.43 0.62 -2.82
C PHE A 41 -6.80 -0.65 -2.03
N THR A 42 -5.83 -1.35 -1.44
CA THR A 42 -6.11 -2.52 -0.58
C THR A 42 -6.75 -2.12 0.73
N ALA A 43 -6.40 -0.97 1.30
CA ALA A 43 -6.99 -0.45 2.52
C ALA A 43 -8.50 -0.24 2.37
N VAL A 44 -8.96 0.27 1.23
CA VAL A 44 -10.41 0.42 0.96
C VAL A 44 -11.16 -0.89 1.14
N ALA A 45 -10.58 -2.02 0.73
CA ALA A 45 -11.24 -3.32 0.86
C ALA A 45 -11.43 -3.74 2.33
N HIS A 46 -10.54 -3.33 3.23
CA HIS A 46 -10.66 -3.59 4.67
C HIS A 46 -11.84 -2.87 5.32
N PHE A 47 -12.32 -1.76 4.74
CA PHE A 47 -13.47 -1.01 5.28
C PHE A 47 -14.77 -1.33 4.53
N VAL A 48 -14.70 -1.71 3.26
CA VAL A 48 -15.89 -1.97 2.42
C VAL A 48 -16.29 -3.46 2.43
N PHE A 49 -15.35 -4.38 2.58
CA PHE A 49 -15.57 -5.83 2.49
C PHE A 49 -15.12 -6.56 3.76
N ILE A 50 -15.45 -6.01 4.92
CA ILE A 50 -14.97 -6.48 6.24
C ILE A 50 -15.30 -7.96 6.47
N GLU A 51 -16.56 -8.36 6.28
CA GLU A 51 -17.00 -9.74 6.51
C GLU A 51 -16.25 -10.74 5.62
N GLY A 52 -16.06 -10.40 4.33
CA GLY A 52 -15.33 -11.23 3.39
C GLY A 52 -13.85 -11.37 3.74
N MET A 53 -13.22 -10.29 4.22
CA MET A 53 -11.83 -10.32 4.70
C MET A 53 -11.70 -11.08 6.02
N ALA A 54 -12.66 -10.95 6.94
CA ALA A 54 -12.67 -11.65 8.22
C ALA A 54 -12.77 -13.18 8.03
N GLN A 55 -13.44 -13.64 6.98
CA GLN A 55 -13.48 -15.07 6.62
C GLN A 55 -12.11 -15.65 6.23
N MET A 56 -11.16 -14.81 5.79
CA MET A 56 -9.80 -15.24 5.49
C MET A 56 -8.95 -15.50 6.74
N ILE A 57 -9.39 -14.98 7.90
CA ILE A 57 -8.67 -15.13 9.17
C ILE A 57 -9.05 -16.48 9.82
N PRO A 58 -8.08 -17.31 10.25
CA PRO A 58 -8.35 -18.59 10.90
C PRO A 58 -9.27 -18.49 12.13
N ASN A 59 -10.03 -19.56 12.39
CA ASN A 59 -11.07 -19.57 13.44
C ASN A 59 -10.56 -19.46 14.88
N PHE A 60 -9.28 -19.71 15.14
CA PHE A 60 -8.69 -19.60 16.47
C PHE A 60 -8.38 -18.14 16.87
N PHE A 61 -8.44 -17.19 15.94
CA PHE A 61 -8.26 -15.77 16.25
C PHE A 61 -9.59 -15.15 16.72
N PRO A 62 -9.66 -14.59 17.94
CA PRO A 62 -10.79 -13.79 18.36
C PRO A 62 -10.82 -12.46 17.59
N PHE A 63 -12.00 -11.85 17.47
CA PHE A 63 -12.17 -10.48 16.98
C PHE A 63 -11.61 -10.20 15.57
N LYS A 64 -11.92 -11.09 14.63
CA LYS A 64 -11.42 -11.06 13.24
C LYS A 64 -11.68 -9.74 12.52
N GLU A 65 -12.87 -9.17 12.65
CA GLU A 65 -13.21 -7.89 12.01
C GLU A 65 -12.34 -6.73 12.52
N GLY A 66 -12.03 -6.72 13.81
CA GLY A 66 -11.11 -5.73 14.39
C GLY A 66 -9.70 -5.82 13.83
N LEU A 67 -9.22 -7.05 13.56
CA LEU A 67 -7.94 -7.26 12.88
C LEU A 67 -7.96 -6.73 11.44
N VAL A 68 -9.07 -6.92 10.72
CA VAL A 68 -9.24 -6.36 9.37
C VAL A 68 -9.20 -4.82 9.41
N TYR A 69 -9.87 -4.18 10.36
CA TYR A 69 -9.77 -2.72 10.52
C TYR A 69 -8.35 -2.27 10.84
N LEU A 70 -7.67 -2.99 11.74
CA LEU A 70 -6.30 -2.67 12.13
C LEU A 70 -5.35 -2.72 10.93
N THR A 71 -5.39 -3.79 10.13
CA THR A 71 -4.54 -3.92 8.94
C THR A 71 -4.85 -2.85 7.90
N GLY A 72 -6.13 -2.50 7.69
CA GLY A 72 -6.51 -1.39 6.82
C GLY A 72 -5.96 -0.03 7.26
N ILE A 73 -5.96 0.25 8.57
CA ILE A 73 -5.35 1.47 9.12
C ILE A 73 -3.83 1.45 8.94
N LEU A 74 -3.17 0.31 9.19
CA LEU A 74 -1.72 0.16 9.00
C LEU A 74 -1.32 0.38 7.53
N GLU A 75 -2.06 -0.15 6.57
CA GLU A 75 -1.82 0.09 5.13
C GLU A 75 -1.86 1.59 4.78
N ILE A 76 -2.82 2.34 5.33
CA ILE A 76 -2.89 3.81 5.14
C ILE A 76 -1.67 4.50 5.75
N LEU A 77 -1.27 4.13 6.97
CA LEU A 77 -0.10 4.69 7.63
C LEU A 77 1.19 4.40 6.85
N PHE A 78 1.33 3.20 6.30
CA PHE A 78 2.49 2.84 5.48
C PHE A 78 2.51 3.57 4.14
N ALA A 79 1.36 3.76 3.50
CA ALA A 79 1.26 4.56 2.28
C ALA A 79 1.75 6.00 2.52
N ILE A 80 1.35 6.62 3.63
CA ILE A 80 1.82 7.96 4.01
C ILE A 80 3.32 7.91 4.36
N GLY A 81 3.75 6.93 5.15
CA GLY A 81 5.11 6.78 5.64
C GLY A 81 6.15 6.59 4.53
N LEU A 82 5.79 5.94 3.42
CA LEU A 82 6.66 5.77 2.24
C LEU A 82 6.93 7.09 1.50
N LEU A 83 6.01 8.04 1.54
CA LEU A 83 6.13 9.31 0.81
C LEU A 83 6.92 10.35 1.60
N ILE A 84 6.97 10.25 2.93
CA ILE A 84 7.72 11.17 3.78
C ILE A 84 9.22 10.79 3.79
N PRO A 85 10.13 11.69 3.38
CA PRO A 85 11.56 11.38 3.26
C PRO A 85 12.22 10.86 4.54
N LYS A 86 11.76 11.32 5.70
CA LYS A 86 12.30 10.97 7.02
C LYS A 86 11.90 9.55 7.47
N THR A 87 10.75 9.04 7.03
CA THR A 87 10.19 7.76 7.51
C THR A 87 10.23 6.65 6.46
N LYS A 88 10.52 6.96 5.18
CA LYS A 88 10.46 6.00 4.06
C LYS A 88 11.29 4.72 4.27
N ILE A 89 12.45 4.81 4.92
CA ILE A 89 13.32 3.64 5.14
C ILE A 89 12.73 2.74 6.21
N ILE A 90 12.35 3.32 7.35
CA ILE A 90 11.72 2.58 8.46
C ILE A 90 10.41 1.95 7.98
N THR A 91 9.59 2.70 7.24
CA THR A 91 8.34 2.20 6.67
C THR A 91 8.58 1.04 5.71
N GLY A 92 9.62 1.11 4.87
CA GLY A 92 10.00 0.02 3.98
C GLY A 92 10.37 -1.26 4.72
N TRP A 93 11.13 -1.17 5.82
CA TRP A 93 11.46 -2.33 6.65
C TRP A 93 10.24 -2.91 7.37
N ILE A 94 9.37 -2.06 7.91
CA ILE A 94 8.14 -2.51 8.57
C ILE A 94 7.21 -3.20 7.55
N LEU A 95 7.11 -2.67 6.33
CA LEU A 95 6.33 -3.29 5.25
C LEU A 95 6.85 -4.67 4.81
N ILE A 96 8.13 -4.98 5.02
CA ILE A 96 8.67 -6.33 4.74
C ILE A 96 8.23 -7.32 5.83
N LEU A 97 8.04 -6.84 7.06
CA LEU A 97 7.58 -7.65 8.18
C LEU A 97 6.06 -7.86 8.17
N PHE A 98 5.32 -6.86 7.69
CA PHE A 98 3.87 -6.85 7.54
C PHE A 98 3.39 -7.82 6.46
#